data_AF-A0A292RBM8-F1
#
_entry.id   AF-A0A292RBM8-F1
#
_cell.length_a   1.000
_cell.length_b   1.000
_cell.length_c   1.000
_cell.angle_alpha   90.00
_cell.angle_beta   90.00
_cell.angle_gamma   90.00
#
_symmetry.space_group_name_H-M   'P 1'
#
loop_
_entity.id
_entity.type
_entity.pdbx_description
1 polymer ?
#
loop_
_entity_poly.entity_id
_entity_poly.type
_entity_poly.pdbx_seq_one_letter_code
_entity_poly.pdbx_strand_id
1 'polypeptide(L)'
;IILADGATLILTYNPNAGIIGDGDTVTPSFADLPIGFGRTKKFAYTTSVTSSIDFVMDVNGFKGPNSEARNGKQYDIRSFKVAKFSKGCTGWDLKLGCVYQLPSYEPVKGRSEEMKTWDSNWSKSNWRMYDNYWAGAKKACAELGMSLPDKSQLISIYEEREKNPSLGIPSGFFWSAFEYDARDAARVNLYNGHVLSDHKNGNSSKVMCVGD
;
A
#
# COMPACT_ATOMS: atom_id res chain seq x y z
N ILE A 1 -11.94 9.03 -1.90
CA ILE A 1 -12.62 9.01 -3.21
C ILE A 1 -13.46 10.29 -3.29
N ILE A 2 -13.72 10.89 -4.44
CA ILE A 2 -14.73 11.96 -4.54
C ILE A 2 -15.71 11.48 -5.59
N LEU A 3 -17.00 11.46 -5.23
CA LEU A 3 -18.06 10.95 -6.11
C LEU A 3 -18.48 12.05 -7.10
N ALA A 4 -19.19 11.64 -8.16
CA ALA A 4 -19.55 12.50 -9.30
C ALA A 4 -20.48 13.68 -8.94
N ASP A 5 -20.93 13.77 -7.69
CA ASP A 5 -21.74 14.84 -7.10
C ASP A 5 -20.92 15.88 -6.31
N GLY A 6 -19.59 15.71 -6.21
CA GLY A 6 -18.72 16.59 -5.45
C GLY A 6 -18.57 16.23 -3.97
N ALA A 7 -19.11 15.09 -3.52
CA ALA A 7 -18.91 14.59 -2.17
C ALA A 7 -17.51 13.98 -1.99
N THR A 8 -16.79 14.40 -0.95
CA THR A 8 -15.52 13.78 -0.56
C THR A 8 -15.76 12.55 0.31
N LEU A 9 -15.44 11.38 -0.23
CA LEU A 9 -15.40 10.10 0.47
C LEU A 9 -14.06 9.92 1.20
N ILE A 10 -14.10 9.99 2.52
CA ILE A 10 -13.02 9.58 3.40
C ILE A 10 -13.33 8.15 3.84
N LEU A 11 -12.44 7.21 3.51
CA LEU A 11 -12.58 5.80 3.86
C LEU A 11 -11.74 5.52 5.10
N THR A 12 -12.38 5.10 6.18
CA THR A 12 -11.71 4.59 7.37
C THR A 12 -12.22 3.19 7.66
N TYR A 13 -11.31 2.22 7.78
CA TYR A 13 -11.62 0.82 8.03
C TYR A 13 -11.32 0.48 9.50
N ASN A 14 -12.30 -0.09 10.18
CA ASN A 14 -12.15 -0.62 11.54
C ASN A 14 -12.26 -2.17 11.53
N PRO A 15 -11.19 -2.92 11.81
CA PRO A 15 -11.21 -4.38 11.67
C PRO A 15 -12.08 -5.13 12.71
N ASN A 16 -12.64 -4.43 13.70
CA ASN A 16 -13.32 -5.05 14.84
C ASN A 16 -14.86 -5.08 14.74
N ALA A 17 -15.44 -4.67 13.61
CA ALA A 17 -16.89 -4.60 13.49
C ALA A 17 -17.50 -5.73 12.66
N GLY A 18 -18.76 -6.09 12.99
CA GLY A 18 -19.50 -7.14 12.30
C GLY A 18 -19.88 -6.76 10.86
N ILE A 19 -20.13 -7.78 10.04
CA ILE A 19 -20.55 -7.66 8.64
C ILE A 19 -22.00 -7.15 8.61
N ILE A 20 -22.23 -6.01 7.94
CA ILE A 20 -23.57 -5.48 7.65
C ILE A 20 -24.15 -6.28 6.47
N GLY A 21 -25.37 -6.79 6.65
CA GLY A 21 -26.08 -7.58 5.64
C GLY A 21 -26.98 -6.71 4.75
N ASP A 22 -27.44 -7.28 3.64
CA ASP A 22 -28.40 -6.62 2.75
C ASP A 22 -29.75 -6.45 3.50
N GLY A 23 -30.17 -5.21 3.74
CA GLY A 23 -31.42 -4.86 4.46
C GLY A 23 -31.27 -4.09 5.78
N ASP A 24 -30.06 -3.85 6.27
CA ASP A 24 -29.86 -3.07 7.51
C ASP A 24 -30.15 -1.57 7.30
N THR A 25 -30.93 -0.96 8.20
CA THR A 25 -31.30 0.46 8.12
C THR A 25 -30.26 1.33 8.84
N VAL A 26 -29.52 2.15 8.08
CA VAL A 26 -28.50 3.07 8.64
C VAL A 26 -29.10 4.46 8.85
N THR A 27 -29.03 4.98 10.08
CA THR A 27 -29.52 6.34 10.41
C THR A 27 -28.36 7.34 10.44
N PRO A 28 -28.40 8.44 9.65
CA PRO A 28 -27.35 9.45 9.64
C PRO A 28 -27.46 10.43 10.81
N SER A 29 -26.32 10.75 11.42
CA SER A 29 -26.09 11.86 12.35
C SER A 29 -25.48 13.06 11.60
N PHE A 30 -25.38 14.23 12.24
CA PHE A 30 -24.79 15.42 11.62
C PHE A 30 -23.85 16.15 12.59
N ALA A 31 -22.66 16.55 12.11
CA ALA A 31 -21.70 17.34 12.88
C ALA A 31 -21.09 18.45 12.03
N ASP A 32 -20.83 19.58 12.67
CA ASP A 32 -20.10 20.69 12.08
C ASP A 32 -18.60 20.53 12.39
N LEU A 33 -17.80 20.24 11.35
CA LEU A 33 -16.35 20.08 11.52
C LEU A 33 -15.62 21.38 11.13
N PRO A 34 -14.61 21.80 11.92
CA PRO A 34 -13.80 22.96 11.60
C PRO A 34 -12.88 22.65 10.42
N ILE A 35 -12.93 23.51 9.40
CA ILE A 35 -12.13 23.40 8.17
C ILE A 35 -11.01 24.46 8.09
N GLY A 36 -10.67 25.05 9.24
CA GLY A 36 -9.68 26.13 9.35
C GLY A 36 -10.27 27.53 9.18
N PHE A 37 -9.49 28.56 9.58
CA PHE A 37 -9.85 29.98 9.52
C PHE A 37 -11.21 30.35 10.16
N GLY A 38 -11.58 29.70 11.25
CA GLY A 38 -12.83 29.96 11.98
C GLY A 38 -14.10 29.54 11.24
N ARG A 39 -13.98 28.75 10.16
CA ARG A 39 -15.11 28.24 9.39
C ARG A 39 -15.39 26.78 9.74
N THR A 40 -16.67 26.44 9.79
CA THR A 40 -17.15 25.06 9.95
C THR A 40 -17.96 24.65 8.72
N LYS A 41 -18.00 23.34 8.44
CA LYS A 41 -18.86 22.76 7.41
C LYS A 41 -19.64 21.61 8.04
N LYS A 42 -20.94 21.54 7.72
CA LYS A 42 -21.83 20.48 8.19
C LYS A 42 -21.60 19.21 7.39
N PHE A 43 -21.34 18.12 8.09
CA PHE A 43 -21.22 16.79 7.54
C PHE A 43 -22.35 15.94 8.11
N ALA A 44 -23.06 15.22 7.24
CA ALA A 44 -23.74 14.02 7.71
C ALA A 44 -22.66 12.97 8.04
N TYR A 45 -22.87 12.14 9.03
CA TYR A 45 -22.03 10.99 9.35
C TYR A 45 -22.93 9.96 10.01
N THR A 46 -22.89 8.72 9.57
CA THR A 46 -23.47 7.65 10.38
C THR A 46 -22.47 7.39 11.52
N THR A 47 -22.93 7.05 12.71
CA THR A 47 -22.07 6.37 13.68
C THR A 47 -22.86 5.17 14.10
N SER A 48 -22.55 4.02 13.51
CA SER A 48 -22.95 2.79 14.17
C SER A 48 -21.90 2.49 15.23
N VAL A 49 -22.31 2.55 16.50
CA VAL A 49 -21.48 2.11 17.65
C VAL A 49 -21.12 0.62 17.60
N THR A 50 -21.42 -0.06 16.49
CA THR A 50 -21.09 -1.46 16.22
C THR A 50 -20.62 -1.73 14.77
N SER A 51 -20.28 -0.72 13.95
CA SER A 51 -19.90 -0.92 12.53
C SER A 51 -18.63 -0.16 12.11
N SER A 52 -17.87 -0.73 11.18
CA SER A 52 -16.52 -0.28 10.80
C SER A 52 -16.42 0.52 9.52
N ILE A 53 -17.56 0.88 8.96
CA ILE A 53 -17.66 1.71 7.78
C ILE A 53 -18.86 2.61 8.01
N ASP A 54 -18.60 3.90 8.23
CA ASP A 54 -19.63 4.93 8.23
C ASP A 54 -19.70 5.57 6.83
N PHE A 55 -20.92 5.67 6.29
CA PHE A 55 -21.18 6.21 4.96
C PHE A 55 -21.77 7.61 5.05
N VAL A 56 -21.35 8.48 4.13
CA VAL A 56 -21.96 9.79 3.93
C VAL A 56 -22.08 10.05 2.45
N MET A 57 -23.31 10.29 1.99
CA MET A 57 -23.63 10.66 0.61
C MET A 57 -24.16 12.10 0.59
N ASP A 58 -23.75 12.90 -0.39
CA ASP A 58 -24.45 14.12 -0.79
C ASP A 58 -25.29 13.79 -2.05
N VAL A 59 -26.50 14.34 -2.14
CA VAL A 59 -27.63 13.85 -2.94
C VAL A 59 -28.16 14.92 -3.90
N ASN A 60 -27.28 15.65 -4.60
CA ASN A 60 -27.71 16.79 -5.43
C ASN A 60 -27.55 16.64 -6.97
N GLY A 61 -27.35 15.42 -7.49
CA GLY A 61 -27.87 15.01 -8.81
C GLY A 61 -27.31 15.68 -10.09
N PHE A 62 -26.32 15.03 -10.72
CA PHE A 62 -26.09 14.96 -12.18
C PHE A 62 -25.49 16.17 -12.96
N LYS A 63 -24.30 16.71 -12.65
CA LYS A 63 -23.55 17.55 -13.64
C LYS A 63 -22.01 17.47 -13.58
N GLY A 64 -21.39 16.67 -14.46
CA GLY A 64 -20.02 16.87 -14.98
C GLY A 64 -18.88 16.01 -14.39
N PRO A 65 -17.71 15.89 -15.07
CA PRO A 65 -16.58 15.07 -14.63
C PRO A 65 -15.79 15.64 -13.45
N ASN A 66 -15.27 14.74 -12.61
CA ASN A 66 -14.57 15.00 -11.34
C ASN A 66 -13.39 15.98 -11.50
N SER A 67 -13.40 17.08 -10.74
CA SER A 67 -12.36 18.11 -10.86
C SER A 67 -11.91 18.70 -9.52
N GLU A 68 -10.61 19.02 -9.39
CA GLU A 68 -10.02 19.75 -8.26
C GLU A 68 -9.97 21.25 -8.58
N ALA A 69 -10.42 22.11 -7.66
CA ALA A 69 -10.27 23.56 -7.80
C ALA A 69 -8.94 24.02 -7.19
N ARG A 70 -7.98 24.43 -8.04
CA ARG A 70 -6.69 24.96 -7.62
C ARG A 70 -6.48 26.34 -8.23
N ASN A 71 -6.14 27.33 -7.39
CA ASN A 71 -5.95 28.73 -7.81
C ASN A 71 -7.12 29.30 -8.65
N GLY A 72 -8.36 28.96 -8.27
CA GLY A 72 -9.56 29.42 -8.98
C GLY A 72 -9.81 28.78 -10.36
N LYS A 73 -9.07 27.71 -10.72
CA LYS A 73 -9.29 26.93 -11.94
C LYS A 73 -9.62 25.48 -11.60
N GLN A 74 -10.47 24.86 -12.41
CA GLN A 74 -11.00 23.51 -12.22
C GLN A 74 -10.22 22.53 -13.10
N TYR A 75 -9.61 21.50 -12.50
CA TYR A 75 -8.72 20.53 -13.16
C TYR A 75 -9.26 19.10 -13.03
N ASP A 76 -9.36 18.38 -14.13
CA ASP A 76 -9.79 16.97 -14.19
C ASP A 76 -8.88 16.04 -13.35
N ILE A 77 -9.47 15.30 -12.39
CA ILE A 77 -8.73 14.42 -11.47
C ILE A 77 -8.63 13.02 -12.06
N ARG A 78 -7.48 12.69 -12.67
CA ARG A 78 -7.22 11.37 -13.30
C ARG A 78 -6.49 10.37 -12.41
N SER A 79 -6.01 10.81 -11.25
CA SER A 79 -5.38 9.95 -10.24
C SER A 79 -5.48 10.61 -8.86
N PHE A 80 -5.62 9.83 -7.80
CA PHE A 80 -5.57 10.29 -6.41
C PHE A 80 -4.38 9.65 -5.71
N LYS A 81 -3.64 10.46 -4.94
CA LYS A 81 -2.58 9.97 -4.04
C LYS A 81 -3.20 9.82 -2.65
N VAL A 82 -3.28 8.59 -2.15
CA VAL A 82 -3.79 8.33 -0.80
C VAL A 82 -2.75 8.82 0.20
N ALA A 83 -3.10 9.81 1.02
CA ALA A 83 -2.33 10.17 2.20
C ALA A 83 -2.90 9.39 3.40
N LYS A 84 -2.09 8.50 3.98
CA LYS A 84 -2.44 7.73 5.17
C LYS A 84 -2.21 8.61 6.40
N PHE A 85 -3.24 8.83 7.21
CA PHE A 85 -3.18 9.65 8.43
C PHE A 85 -2.98 8.83 9.73
N SER A 86 -2.87 7.50 9.67
CA SER A 86 -2.63 6.69 10.87
C SER A 86 -1.14 6.58 11.18
N LYS A 87 -0.78 6.89 12.44
CA LYS A 87 0.57 6.70 13.01
C LYS A 87 0.90 5.22 13.31
N GLY A 88 0.03 4.29 12.92
CA GLY A 88 0.15 2.87 13.24
C GLY A 88 0.57 2.03 12.03
N CYS A 89 1.27 0.93 12.30
CA CYS A 89 1.67 -0.01 11.27
C CYS A 89 0.44 -0.60 10.56
N THR A 90 0.42 -0.58 9.22
CA THR A 90 -0.70 -1.17 8.44
C THR A 90 -0.56 -2.67 8.24
N GLY A 91 0.62 -3.25 8.48
CA GLY A 91 0.80 -4.70 8.58
C GLY A 91 1.18 -5.12 10.00
N TRP A 92 2.29 -5.82 10.13
CA TRP A 92 2.76 -6.35 11.41
C TRP A 92 3.75 -5.40 12.07
N ASP A 93 3.43 -4.96 13.28
CA ASP A 93 4.34 -4.22 14.13
C ASP A 93 5.27 -5.21 14.84
N LEU A 94 6.50 -5.33 14.35
CA LEU A 94 7.52 -6.25 14.86
C LEU A 94 8.68 -5.45 15.46
N LYS A 95 9.60 -6.10 16.18
CA LYS A 95 10.79 -5.43 16.72
C LYS A 95 11.67 -4.76 15.66
N LEU A 96 11.56 -5.21 14.41
CA LEU A 96 12.25 -4.65 13.25
C LEU A 96 11.53 -3.47 12.59
N GLY A 97 10.40 -3.02 13.16
CA GLY A 97 9.55 -1.96 12.64
C GLY A 97 8.24 -2.48 12.05
N CYS A 98 7.55 -1.60 11.34
CA CYS A 98 6.36 -1.94 10.59
C CYS A 98 6.69 -2.77 9.36
N VAL A 99 6.12 -3.98 9.29
CA VAL A 99 6.21 -4.87 8.14
C VAL A 99 4.91 -4.87 7.37
N TYR A 100 4.97 -4.62 6.07
CA TYR A 100 3.79 -4.63 5.22
C TYR A 100 4.01 -5.50 3.98
N GLN A 101 3.10 -6.42 3.71
CA GLN A 101 3.11 -7.17 2.45
C GLN A 101 2.41 -6.38 1.35
N LEU A 102 3.09 -6.19 0.22
CA LEU A 102 2.42 -5.67 -0.98
C LEU A 102 1.47 -6.72 -1.57
N PRO A 103 0.21 -6.36 -1.89
CA PRO A 103 -0.71 -7.26 -2.57
C PRO A 103 -0.27 -7.53 -4.02
N SER A 104 0.32 -6.53 -4.68
CA SER A 104 0.92 -6.62 -6.01
C SER A 104 1.96 -5.52 -6.20
N TYR A 105 2.82 -5.68 -7.21
CA TYR A 105 3.81 -4.71 -7.63
C TYR A 105 4.12 -4.92 -9.11
N GLU A 106 4.58 -3.86 -9.78
CA GLU A 106 4.95 -3.90 -11.19
C GLU A 106 6.48 -3.91 -11.35
N PRO A 107 7.02 -4.59 -12.38
CA PRO A 107 8.45 -4.54 -12.65
C PRO A 107 8.86 -3.17 -13.19
N VAL A 108 10.13 -2.81 -13.00
CA VAL A 108 10.72 -1.70 -13.75
C VAL A 108 10.96 -2.17 -15.19
N LYS A 109 10.47 -1.41 -16.17
CA LYS A 109 10.54 -1.80 -17.58
C LYS A 109 11.96 -1.84 -18.10
N GLY A 110 12.27 -2.86 -18.90
CA GLY A 110 13.55 -2.98 -19.58
C GLY A 110 13.89 -1.73 -20.42
N ARG A 111 15.18 -1.37 -20.47
CA ARG A 111 15.71 -0.16 -21.15
C ARG A 111 15.13 1.18 -20.68
N SER A 112 14.33 1.21 -19.61
CA SER A 112 13.87 2.46 -19.02
C SER A 112 15.03 3.21 -18.36
N GLU A 113 14.97 4.54 -18.38
CA GLU A 113 15.96 5.37 -17.70
C GLU A 113 15.90 5.16 -16.17
N GLU A 114 14.71 4.86 -15.65
CA GLU A 114 14.47 4.57 -14.23
C GLU A 114 15.18 3.30 -13.75
N MET A 115 15.49 2.35 -14.64
CA MET A 115 16.24 1.14 -14.29
C MET A 115 17.60 1.47 -13.67
N LYS A 116 18.25 2.57 -14.06
CA LYS A 116 19.55 2.97 -13.49
C LYS A 116 19.42 3.35 -12.02
N THR A 117 18.29 3.93 -11.63
CA THR A 117 17.98 4.33 -10.25
C THR A 117 17.76 3.10 -9.37
N TRP A 118 17.00 2.12 -9.87
CA TRP A 118 16.59 0.97 -9.07
C TRP A 118 17.54 -0.22 -9.17
N ASP A 119 18.25 -0.42 -10.27
CA ASP A 119 19.25 -1.48 -10.43
C ASP A 119 20.29 -1.11 -11.51
N SER A 120 21.33 -0.37 -11.10
CA SER A 120 22.38 0.04 -12.03
C SER A 120 23.14 -1.16 -12.62
N ASN A 121 23.29 -2.27 -11.90
CA ASN A 121 24.00 -3.45 -12.40
C ASN A 121 23.21 -4.12 -13.52
N TRP A 122 21.91 -4.31 -13.33
CA TRP A 122 21.00 -4.79 -14.38
C TRP A 122 21.04 -3.89 -15.61
N SER A 123 20.97 -2.57 -15.42
CA SER A 123 20.95 -1.58 -16.51
C SER A 123 22.21 -1.61 -17.39
N LYS A 124 23.36 -1.99 -16.82
CA LYS A 124 24.66 -2.10 -17.51
C LYS A 124 24.92 -3.49 -18.09
N SER A 125 24.11 -4.47 -17.72
CA SER A 125 24.29 -5.87 -18.13
C SER A 125 23.62 -6.18 -19.48
N ASN A 126 23.89 -7.37 -19.99
CA ASN A 126 23.19 -7.92 -21.16
C ASN A 126 21.69 -8.15 -20.90
N TRP A 127 21.25 -8.14 -19.64
CA TRP A 127 19.84 -8.34 -19.25
C TRP A 127 19.02 -7.06 -19.27
N ARG A 128 19.63 -5.89 -19.55
CA ARG A 128 18.97 -4.57 -19.54
C ARG A 128 17.73 -4.45 -20.43
N MET A 129 17.53 -5.38 -21.37
CA MET A 129 16.36 -5.41 -22.24
C MET A 129 15.11 -6.04 -21.61
N TYR A 130 15.27 -6.79 -20.53
CA TYR A 130 14.17 -7.44 -19.82
C TYR A 130 13.68 -6.57 -18.66
N ASP A 131 12.40 -6.73 -18.36
CA ASP A 131 11.76 -6.18 -17.17
C ASP A 131 12.41 -6.75 -15.90
N ASN A 132 12.53 -5.92 -14.86
CA ASN A 132 13.18 -6.30 -13.60
C ASN A 132 12.15 -6.16 -12.45
N TYR A 133 11.64 -7.31 -12.00
CA TYR A 133 10.69 -7.42 -10.89
C TYR A 133 11.36 -7.12 -9.55
N TRP A 134 12.63 -7.49 -9.37
CA TRP A 134 13.36 -7.15 -8.14
C TRP A 134 13.55 -5.63 -7.96
N ALA A 135 13.88 -4.92 -9.05
CA ALA A 135 13.90 -3.46 -9.08
C ALA A 135 12.51 -2.87 -8.83
N GLY A 136 11.47 -3.49 -9.39
CA GLY A 136 10.06 -3.15 -9.13
C GLY A 136 9.68 -3.27 -7.65
N ALA A 137 10.12 -4.34 -6.98
CA ALA A 137 9.91 -4.54 -5.55
C ALA A 137 10.56 -3.43 -4.71
N LYS A 138 11.82 -3.07 -5.01
CA LYS A 138 12.52 -1.97 -4.33
C LYS A 138 11.82 -0.63 -4.53
N LYS A 139 11.41 -0.35 -5.77
CA LYS A 139 10.65 0.84 -6.13
C LYS A 139 9.35 0.92 -5.33
N ALA A 140 8.56 -0.14 -5.34
CA ALA A 140 7.26 -0.18 -4.70
C ALA A 140 7.35 0.04 -3.18
N CYS A 141 8.34 -0.54 -2.50
CA CYS A 141 8.56 -0.25 -1.08
C CYS A 141 8.97 1.20 -0.83
N ALA A 142 9.86 1.75 -1.66
CA ALA A 142 10.31 3.13 -1.52
C ALA A 142 9.19 4.16 -1.78
N GLU A 143 8.25 3.88 -2.70
CA GLU A 143 7.07 4.71 -2.94
C GLU A 143 6.12 4.78 -1.74
N LEU A 144 6.14 3.77 -0.87
CA LEU A 144 5.46 3.75 0.43
C LEU A 144 6.26 4.46 1.54
N GLY A 145 7.48 4.94 1.27
CA GLY A 145 8.39 5.43 2.29
C GLY A 145 9.01 4.33 3.14
N MET A 146 8.99 3.08 2.66
CA MET A 146 9.56 1.90 3.32
C MET A 146 10.75 1.35 2.53
N SER A 147 11.34 0.26 3.00
CA SER A 147 12.49 -0.39 2.38
C SER A 147 12.21 -1.86 2.07
N LEU A 148 12.85 -2.39 1.03
CA LEU A 148 12.87 -3.84 0.80
C LEU A 148 13.80 -4.46 1.85
N PRO A 149 13.37 -5.46 2.64
CA PRO A 149 14.19 -6.02 3.71
C PRO A 149 15.36 -6.84 3.17
N ASP A 150 16.47 -6.85 3.91
CA ASP A 150 17.58 -7.74 3.65
C ASP A 150 17.29 -9.19 4.09
N LYS A 151 18.28 -10.08 3.92
CA LYS A 151 18.14 -11.50 4.28
C LYS A 151 17.90 -11.68 5.77
N SER A 152 18.64 -10.97 6.63
CA SER A 152 18.51 -11.06 8.08
C SER A 152 17.14 -10.61 8.55
N GLN A 153 16.63 -9.49 8.02
CA GLN A 153 15.30 -8.98 8.36
C GLN A 153 14.20 -9.97 7.97
N LEU A 154 14.28 -10.58 6.78
CA LEU A 154 13.33 -11.62 6.37
C LEU A 154 13.41 -12.88 7.24
N ILE A 155 14.61 -13.30 7.65
CA ILE A 155 14.79 -14.41 8.59
C ILE A 155 14.16 -14.07 9.95
N SER A 156 14.34 -12.85 10.46
CA SER A 156 13.68 -12.42 11.69
C SER A 156 12.15 -12.41 11.58
N ILE A 157 11.59 -12.00 10.43
CA ILE A 157 10.14 -12.08 10.17
C ILE A 157 9.67 -13.54 10.20
N TYR A 158 10.43 -14.45 9.59
CA TYR A 158 10.15 -15.90 9.66
C TYR A 158 10.17 -16.42 11.11
N GLU A 159 11.17 -16.05 11.89
CA GLU A 159 11.25 -16.49 13.28
C GLU A 159 10.08 -15.97 14.14
N GLU A 160 9.65 -14.72 13.92
CA GLU A 160 8.47 -14.17 14.62
C GLU A 160 7.19 -14.88 14.19
N ARG A 161 7.05 -15.24 12.91
CA ARG A 161 5.95 -16.06 12.41
C ARG A 161 5.89 -17.42 13.10
N GLU A 162 7.03 -18.08 13.28
CA GLU A 162 7.10 -19.39 13.93
C GLU A 162 6.83 -19.30 15.44
N LYS A 163 7.35 -18.26 16.10
CA LYS A 163 7.10 -18.01 17.54
C LYS A 163 5.64 -17.67 17.81
N ASN A 164 5.02 -16.88 16.93
CA ASN A 164 3.67 -16.35 17.09
C ASN A 164 2.80 -16.60 15.84
N PRO A 165 2.35 -17.84 15.59
CA PRO A 165 1.53 -18.15 14.40
C PRO A 165 0.23 -17.36 14.30
N SER A 166 -0.30 -16.88 15.44
CA SER A 166 -1.49 -16.04 15.52
C SER A 166 -1.35 -14.68 14.84
N LEU A 167 -0.11 -14.20 14.59
CA LEU A 167 0.14 -13.00 13.81
C LEU A 167 -0.34 -13.14 12.35
N GLY A 168 -0.49 -14.37 11.85
CA GLY A 168 -0.97 -14.61 10.49
C GLY A 168 0.00 -14.11 9.41
N ILE A 169 1.30 -14.02 9.71
CA ILE A 169 2.32 -13.64 8.73
C ILE A 169 2.33 -14.70 7.60
N PRO A 170 2.17 -14.28 6.34
CA PRO A 170 1.99 -15.20 5.22
C PRO A 170 3.30 -15.92 4.87
N SER A 171 3.14 -17.14 4.38
CA SER A 171 4.25 -17.94 3.86
C SER A 171 4.48 -17.70 2.36
N GLY A 172 5.63 -18.17 1.89
CA GLY A 172 6.05 -18.12 0.49
C GLY A 172 7.41 -17.47 0.32
N PHE A 173 7.79 -17.28 -0.94
CA PHE A 173 9.05 -16.63 -1.31
C PHE A 173 8.89 -15.12 -1.37
N PHE A 174 9.80 -14.41 -0.71
CA PHE A 174 9.84 -12.95 -0.68
C PHE A 174 11.20 -12.43 -1.14
N TRP A 175 11.19 -11.40 -1.97
CA TRP A 175 12.41 -10.74 -2.41
C TRP A 175 13.19 -10.16 -1.22
N SER A 176 14.51 -10.31 -1.26
CA SER A 176 15.45 -9.65 -0.35
C SER A 176 16.18 -8.53 -1.08
N ALA A 177 16.56 -7.45 -0.39
CA ALA A 177 17.43 -6.41 -0.93
C ALA A 177 18.87 -6.87 -1.23
N PHE A 178 19.23 -8.12 -0.90
CA PHE A 178 20.54 -8.67 -1.21
C PHE A 178 20.64 -9.09 -2.68
N GLU A 179 21.63 -8.53 -3.37
CA GLU A 179 21.98 -8.82 -4.76
C GLU A 179 23.19 -9.77 -4.82
N TYR A 180 23.13 -10.82 -5.65
CA TYR A 180 24.28 -11.68 -5.90
C TYR A 180 25.13 -11.13 -7.05
N ASP A 181 24.47 -10.83 -8.16
CA ASP A 181 25.10 -10.26 -9.34
C ASP A 181 24.07 -9.48 -10.17
N ALA A 182 24.47 -9.05 -11.36
CA ALA A 182 23.60 -8.27 -12.22
C ALA A 182 22.30 -8.99 -12.57
N ARG A 183 22.29 -10.33 -12.68
CA ARG A 183 21.13 -11.15 -13.08
C ARG A 183 20.30 -11.61 -11.88
N ASP A 184 20.94 -11.93 -10.76
CA ASP A 184 20.35 -12.72 -9.68
C ASP A 184 20.30 -11.95 -8.34
N ALA A 185 19.19 -12.12 -7.61
CA ALA A 185 18.99 -11.57 -6.27
C ALA A 185 18.51 -12.65 -5.30
N ALA A 186 18.67 -12.40 -4.01
CA ALA A 186 18.19 -13.32 -2.99
C ALA A 186 16.68 -13.20 -2.78
N ARG A 187 16.07 -14.33 -2.46
CA ARG A 187 14.73 -14.43 -1.89
C ARG A 187 14.74 -15.36 -0.69
N VAL A 188 13.84 -15.14 0.25
CA VAL A 188 13.72 -15.95 1.47
C VAL A 188 12.35 -16.61 1.50
N ASN A 189 12.32 -17.91 1.82
CA ASN A 189 11.08 -18.63 2.04
C ASN A 189 10.62 -18.48 3.50
N LEU A 190 9.56 -17.71 3.75
CA LEU A 190 9.01 -17.54 5.10
C LEU A 190 8.26 -18.77 5.63
N TYR A 191 8.28 -19.91 4.91
CA TYR A 191 7.84 -21.21 5.44
C TYR A 191 8.94 -21.92 6.26
N ASN A 192 10.21 -21.80 5.84
CA ASN A 192 11.31 -22.58 6.43
C ASN A 192 12.63 -21.80 6.57
N GLY A 193 12.62 -20.48 6.35
CA GLY A 193 13.79 -19.60 6.50
C GLY A 193 14.87 -19.75 5.43
N HIS A 194 14.71 -20.62 4.43
CA HIS A 194 15.74 -20.85 3.42
C HIS A 194 15.95 -19.63 2.52
N VAL A 195 17.22 -19.27 2.34
CA VAL A 195 17.66 -18.27 1.36
C VAL A 195 17.98 -18.97 0.05
N LEU A 196 17.38 -18.51 -1.05
CA LEU A 196 17.65 -18.99 -2.40
C LEU A 196 17.98 -17.80 -3.32
N SER A 197 18.62 -18.10 -4.45
CA SER A 197 18.77 -17.16 -5.55
C SER A 197 17.55 -17.25 -6.49
N ASP A 198 17.17 -16.13 -7.09
CA ASP A 198 16.17 -16.07 -8.16
C ASP A 198 16.53 -14.99 -9.18
N HIS A 199 16.07 -15.18 -10.42
CA HIS A 199 16.34 -14.24 -11.50
C HIS A 199 15.52 -12.97 -11.30
N LYS A 200 16.16 -11.80 -11.38
CA LYS A 200 15.49 -10.52 -11.11
C LYS A 200 14.38 -10.17 -12.11
N ASN A 201 14.30 -10.83 -13.28
CA ASN A 201 13.18 -10.72 -14.22
C ASN A 201 12.02 -11.71 -13.94
N GLY A 202 12.14 -12.55 -12.91
CA GLY A 202 11.10 -13.47 -12.48
C GLY A 202 10.01 -12.78 -11.65
N ASN A 203 8.75 -13.15 -11.86
CA ASN A 203 7.59 -12.58 -11.17
C ASN A 203 7.08 -13.44 -9.98
N SER A 204 7.81 -14.50 -9.63
CA SER A 204 7.32 -15.52 -8.68
C SER A 204 7.39 -15.11 -7.22
N SER A 205 8.26 -14.14 -6.90
CA SER A 205 8.53 -13.71 -5.53
C SER A 205 7.60 -12.57 -5.11
N LYS A 206 7.06 -12.67 -3.90
CA LYS A 206 6.24 -11.65 -3.24
C LYS A 206 7.14 -10.56 -2.64
N VAL A 207 6.53 -9.49 -2.12
CA VAL A 207 7.27 -8.36 -1.52
C VAL A 207 6.75 -8.07 -0.12
N MET A 208 7.67 -8.07 0.83
CA MET A 208 7.51 -7.43 2.14
C MET A 208 8.27 -6.11 2.09
N CYS A 209 7.72 -5.08 2.71
CA CYS A 209 8.39 -3.81 2.95
C CYS A 209 8.52 -3.59 4.45
N VAL A 210 9.65 -3.02 4.89
CA VAL A 210 9.94 -2.70 6.29
C VAL A 210 10.21 -1.21 6.43
N GLY A 211 9.59 -0.57 7.41
CA GLY A 211 9.78 0.85 7.73
C GLY A 211 9.48 1.13 9.20
N ASP A 212 9.82 2.33 9.65
CA ASP A 212 9.66 2.78 11.03
C ASP A 212 8.21 3.21 11.35
#